data_AF-A0A963BZ66-F1
#
_entry.id   AF-A0A963BZ66-F1
#
_cell.length_a   1.000
_cell.length_b   1.000
_cell.length_c   1.000
_cell.angle_alpha   90.00
_cell.angle_beta   90.00
_cell.angle_gamma   90.00
#
_symmetry.space_group_name_H-M   'P 1'
#
loop_
_entity.id
_entity.type
_entity.pdbx_description
1 polymer ?
#
loop_
_entity_poly.entity_id
_entity_poly.type
_entity_poly.pdbx_seq_one_letter_code
_entity_poly.pdbx_strand_id
1 'polypeptide(L)'
;GRPLYEYARKGIELERAPRAVTIHALELLAFSEDRIEFKVACSKGTYVRTLAQDIGEALGCGAHLSALRRTRIGDLSLDAALTLDALQAMTPEARETLLLPVDALLAVLPRLDLDEDAALRFRHGQSVPAGRNPVSDDGRLRIYGAGDRFIGLGRAGADGRVMPLRLIGTSFDN
;
A
#
# COMPACT_ATOMS: atom_id res chain seq x y z
N GLY A 1 5.47 22.79 4.65
CA GLY A 1 6.78 22.74 3.97
C GLY A 1 6.58 22.86 2.46
N ARG A 2 7.59 23.28 1.70
CA ARG A 2 7.56 23.29 0.23
C ARG A 2 8.12 21.98 -0.35
N PRO A 3 7.62 21.49 -1.49
CA PRO A 3 8.16 20.30 -2.14
C PRO A 3 9.64 20.47 -2.54
N LEU A 4 10.45 19.42 -2.34
CA LEU A 4 11.89 19.43 -2.66
C LEU A 4 12.20 19.77 -4.12
N TYR A 5 11.32 19.42 -5.07
CA TYR A 5 11.54 19.74 -6.48
C TYR A 5 11.53 21.25 -6.75
N GLU A 6 10.87 22.07 -5.91
CA GLU A 6 10.84 23.52 -6.08
C GLU A 6 12.20 24.16 -5.78
N TYR A 7 12.94 23.63 -4.82
CA TYR A 7 14.29 24.08 -4.48
C TYR A 7 15.30 23.65 -5.53
N ALA A 8 15.21 22.41 -6.02
CA ALA A 8 16.07 21.90 -7.07
C ALA A 8 15.96 22.74 -8.37
N ARG A 9 14.74 23.16 -8.75
CA ARG A 9 14.53 24.06 -9.91
C ARG A 9 15.13 25.45 -9.73
N LYS A 10 15.39 25.87 -8.50
CA LYS A 10 16.05 27.14 -8.15
C LYS A 10 17.55 26.98 -7.97
N GLY A 11 18.11 25.80 -8.25
CA GLY A 11 19.51 25.47 -8.00
C GLY A 11 19.88 25.38 -6.52
N ILE A 12 18.88 25.33 -5.64
CA ILE A 12 19.10 25.22 -4.19
C ILE A 12 19.14 23.75 -3.86
N GLU A 13 20.34 23.26 -3.56
CA GLU A 13 20.55 21.91 -3.07
C GLU A 13 20.26 21.86 -1.57
N LEU A 14 19.37 20.96 -1.17
CA LEU A 14 19.04 20.70 0.22
C LEU A 14 19.64 19.36 0.60
N GLU A 15 20.41 19.36 1.68
CA GLU A 15 20.95 18.14 2.25
C GLU A 15 19.80 17.19 2.65
N ARG A 16 19.85 15.96 2.15
CA ARG A 16 18.82 14.95 2.40
C ARG A 16 19.36 13.95 3.40
N ALA A 17 18.68 13.83 4.52
CA ALA A 17 18.95 12.73 5.43
C ALA A 17 18.74 11.39 4.68
N PRO A 18 19.72 10.47 4.72
CA PRO A 18 19.57 9.16 4.11
C PRO A 18 18.40 8.42 4.78
N ARG A 19 17.62 7.70 3.97
CA ARG A 19 16.47 6.94 4.44
C ARG A 19 16.75 5.45 4.33
N ALA A 20 16.60 4.74 5.44
CA ALA A 20 16.68 3.29 5.44
C ALA A 20 15.58 2.71 4.53
N VAL A 21 16.01 1.88 3.59
CA VAL A 21 15.16 1.09 2.69
C VAL A 21 15.68 -0.34 2.68
N THR A 22 14.83 -1.27 2.28
CA THR A 22 15.17 -2.69 2.15
C THR A 22 14.98 -3.12 0.71
N ILE A 23 16.02 -3.67 0.10
CA ILE A 23 15.92 -4.42 -1.15
C ILE A 23 15.64 -5.87 -0.76
N HIS A 24 14.41 -6.33 -1.00
CA HIS A 24 13.97 -7.69 -0.67
C HIS A 24 14.45 -8.70 -1.70
N ALA A 25 14.51 -8.30 -2.97
CA ALA A 25 15.08 -9.09 -4.06
C ALA A 25 15.58 -8.16 -5.17
N LEU A 26 16.68 -8.55 -5.81
CA LEU A 26 17.24 -7.88 -6.97
C LEU A 26 17.67 -8.95 -7.98
N GLU A 27 17.05 -8.93 -9.15
CA GLU A 27 17.23 -9.95 -10.19
C GLU A 27 17.68 -9.25 -11.48
N LEU A 28 18.84 -9.65 -12.00
CA LEU A 28 19.33 -9.20 -13.30
C LEU A 28 18.54 -9.92 -14.40
N LEU A 29 17.89 -9.16 -15.27
CA LEU A 29 17.10 -9.70 -16.38
C LEU A 29 17.87 -9.69 -17.69
N ALA A 30 18.61 -8.60 -17.96
CA ALA A 30 19.43 -8.46 -19.14
C ALA A 30 20.63 -7.54 -18.87
N PHE A 31 21.73 -7.79 -19.57
CA PHE A 31 22.94 -6.99 -19.50
C PHE A 31 23.55 -6.88 -20.90
N SER A 32 23.71 -5.66 -21.38
CA SER A 32 24.37 -5.31 -22.63
C SER A 32 25.39 -4.19 -22.39
N GLU A 33 26.08 -3.77 -23.45
CA GLU A 33 27.19 -2.82 -23.36
C GLU A 33 26.84 -1.50 -22.64
N ASP A 34 25.67 -0.94 -22.92
CA ASP A 34 25.20 0.35 -22.37
C ASP A 34 23.92 0.23 -21.55
N ARG A 35 23.41 -0.99 -21.29
CA ARG A 35 22.13 -1.19 -20.59
C ARG A 35 22.13 -2.36 -19.63
N ILE A 36 21.47 -2.12 -18.51
CA ILE A 36 21.13 -3.13 -17.51
C ILE A 36 19.62 -3.10 -17.33
N GLU A 37 18.98 -4.25 -17.46
CA GLU A 37 17.60 -4.45 -17.07
C GLU A 37 17.57 -5.32 -15.82
N PHE A 38 16.87 -4.88 -14.79
CA PHE A 38 16.70 -5.64 -13.56
C PHE A 38 15.29 -5.51 -13.01
N LYS A 39 14.87 -6.52 -12.26
CA LYS A 39 13.66 -6.53 -11.46
C LYS A 39 14.02 -6.37 -9.99
N VAL A 40 13.30 -5.50 -9.31
CA VAL A 40 13.54 -5.20 -7.90
C VAL A 40 12.26 -5.31 -7.08
N ALA A 41 12.33 -6.05 -5.97
CA ALA A 41 11.34 -6.01 -4.90
C ALA A 41 11.95 -5.20 -3.74
N CYS A 42 11.28 -4.12 -3.33
CA CYS A 42 11.83 -3.19 -2.36
C CYS A 42 10.75 -2.63 -1.41
N SER A 43 11.20 -2.14 -0.25
CA SER A 43 10.34 -1.49 0.73
C SER A 43 9.78 -0.16 0.22
N LYS A 44 8.73 0.34 0.88
CA LYS A 44 8.18 1.68 0.59
C LYS A 44 9.25 2.78 0.68
N GLY A 45 9.13 3.80 -0.17
CA GLY A 45 10.03 4.94 -0.18
C GLY A 45 11.35 4.73 -0.90
N THR A 46 11.57 3.57 -1.52
CA THR A 46 12.74 3.32 -2.37
C THR A 46 12.67 4.13 -3.66
N TYR A 47 13.72 4.90 -3.93
CA TYR A 47 13.89 5.64 -5.18
C TYR A 47 14.68 4.78 -6.16
N VAL A 48 13.99 4.10 -7.08
CA VAL A 48 14.63 3.22 -8.09
C VAL A 48 15.64 3.99 -8.96
N ARG A 49 15.44 5.30 -9.15
CA ARG A 49 16.41 6.17 -9.82
C ARG A 49 17.75 6.26 -9.08
N THR A 50 17.70 6.43 -7.76
CA THR A 50 18.90 6.45 -6.92
C THR A 50 19.56 5.08 -6.91
N LEU A 51 18.77 4.00 -6.78
CA LEU A 51 19.31 2.64 -6.89
C LEU A 51 20.07 2.40 -8.21
N ALA A 52 19.54 2.88 -9.34
CA ALA A 52 20.22 2.78 -10.62
C ALA A 52 21.55 3.55 -10.62
N GLN A 53 21.55 4.78 -10.09
CA GLN A 53 22.76 5.59 -9.95
C GLN A 53 23.80 4.90 -9.06
N ASP A 54 23.41 4.42 -7.88
CA ASP A 54 24.28 3.73 -6.93
C ASP A 54 24.92 2.48 -7.56
N ILE A 55 24.16 1.71 -8.34
CA ILE A 55 24.67 0.56 -9.11
C ILE A 55 25.71 1.02 -10.15
N GLY A 56 25.42 2.09 -10.90
CA GLY A 56 26.36 2.63 -11.88
C GLY A 56 27.63 3.21 -11.26
N GLU A 57 27.52 3.87 -10.11
CA GLU A 57 28.66 4.35 -9.33
C GLU A 57 29.52 3.18 -8.83
N ALA A 58 28.90 2.12 -8.31
CA ALA A 58 29.60 0.91 -7.90
C ALA A 58 30.31 0.18 -9.07
N LEU A 59 29.77 0.28 -10.28
CA LEU A 59 30.40 -0.23 -11.51
C LEU A 59 31.47 0.73 -12.09
N GLY A 60 31.57 1.96 -11.59
CA GLY A 60 32.58 2.94 -12.00
C GLY A 60 32.28 3.69 -13.31
N CYS A 61 31.11 3.52 -13.90
CA CYS A 61 30.71 4.20 -15.15
C CYS A 61 29.57 5.21 -14.96
N GLY A 62 28.89 5.17 -13.80
CA GLY A 62 27.65 5.91 -13.58
C GLY A 62 26.47 5.30 -14.35
N ALA A 63 25.25 5.58 -13.89
CA ALA A 63 24.04 5.14 -14.57
C ALA A 63 22.87 6.06 -14.25
N HIS A 64 21.87 6.05 -15.12
CA HIS A 64 20.61 6.73 -14.91
C HIS A 64 19.45 5.83 -15.37
N LEU A 65 18.27 6.06 -14.81
CA LEU A 65 17.09 5.29 -15.16
C LEU A 65 16.53 5.78 -16.51
N SER A 66 16.52 4.90 -17.51
CA SER A 66 15.96 5.20 -18.85
C SER A 66 14.50 4.73 -19.01
N ALA A 67 14.11 3.67 -18.31
CA ALA A 67 12.74 3.15 -18.28
C ALA A 67 12.39 2.61 -16.89
N LEU A 68 11.11 2.72 -16.51
CA LEU A 68 10.61 2.18 -15.25
C LEU A 68 9.18 1.68 -15.43
N ARG A 69 8.94 0.44 -15.04
CA ARG A 69 7.59 -0.13 -14.97
C ARG A 69 7.35 -0.73 -13.60
N ARG A 70 6.36 -0.18 -12.89
CA ARG A 70 5.92 -0.78 -11.62
C ARG A 70 4.95 -1.91 -11.92
N THR A 71 5.35 -3.13 -11.58
CA THR A 71 4.59 -4.36 -11.91
C THR A 71 3.69 -4.85 -10.77
N ARG A 72 3.92 -4.38 -9.54
CA ARG A 72 3.16 -4.81 -8.35
C ARG A 72 3.16 -3.74 -7.25
N ILE A 73 2.08 -3.68 -6.47
CA ILE A 73 1.96 -2.94 -5.20
C ILE A 73 1.19 -3.81 -4.21
N GLY A 74 1.88 -4.40 -3.22
CA GLY A 74 1.26 -5.40 -2.36
C GLY A 74 0.63 -6.52 -3.20
N ASP A 75 -0.66 -6.76 -3.03
CA ASP A 75 -1.41 -7.78 -3.76
C ASP A 75 -1.91 -7.30 -5.14
N LEU A 76 -1.83 -6.01 -5.44
CA LEU A 76 -2.20 -5.48 -6.76
C LEU A 76 -1.09 -5.77 -7.77
N SER A 77 -1.41 -6.52 -8.83
CA SER A 77 -0.50 -6.79 -9.94
C SER A 77 -0.88 -6.00 -11.18
N LEU A 78 0.11 -5.79 -12.05
CA LEU A 78 -0.09 -5.18 -13.36
C LEU A 78 -0.92 -6.04 -14.31
N ASP A 79 -0.95 -7.36 -14.11
CA ASP A 79 -1.75 -8.29 -14.93
C ASP A 79 -3.25 -8.07 -14.74
N ALA A 80 -3.65 -7.59 -13.56
CA ALA A 80 -5.01 -7.18 -13.24
C ALA A 80 -5.27 -5.68 -13.50
N ALA A 81 -4.29 -4.93 -14.02
CA ALA A 81 -4.45 -3.50 -14.26
C ALA A 81 -5.17 -3.24 -15.59
N LEU A 82 -6.00 -2.20 -15.59
CA LEU A 82 -6.65 -1.68 -16.79
C LEU A 82 -5.97 -0.40 -17.24
N THR A 83 -5.86 -0.23 -18.55
CA THR A 83 -5.40 1.05 -19.13
C THR A 83 -6.47 2.12 -18.94
N LEU A 84 -6.05 3.38 -18.94
CA LEU A 84 -6.98 4.50 -18.86
C LEU A 84 -7.94 4.50 -20.05
N ASP A 85 -7.45 4.23 -21.26
CA ASP A 85 -8.26 4.18 -22.48
C ASP A 85 -9.34 3.08 -22.40
N ALA A 86 -8.98 1.90 -21.88
CA ALA A 86 -9.93 0.80 -21.70
C ALA A 86 -11.03 1.18 -20.69
N LEU A 87 -10.68 1.84 -19.58
CA LEU A 87 -11.65 2.36 -18.62
C LEU A 87 -12.54 3.44 -19.25
N GLN A 88 -11.96 4.36 -20.03
CA GLN A 88 -12.71 5.44 -20.67
C GLN A 88 -13.73 4.94 -21.70
N ALA A 89 -13.45 3.82 -22.37
CA ALA A 89 -14.37 3.19 -23.30
C ALA A 89 -15.58 2.49 -22.63
N MET A 90 -15.54 2.25 -21.31
CA MET A 90 -16.62 1.61 -20.56
C MET A 90 -17.67 2.59 -20.07
N THR A 91 -18.91 2.11 -19.85
CA THR A 91 -19.96 2.89 -19.16
C THR A 91 -19.63 3.05 -17.67
N PRO A 92 -20.20 4.05 -16.98
CA PRO A 92 -20.02 4.21 -15.53
C PRO A 92 -20.35 2.94 -14.73
N GLU A 93 -21.45 2.26 -15.05
CA GLU A 93 -21.91 1.06 -14.35
C GLU A 93 -20.92 -0.09 -14.52
N ALA A 94 -20.39 -0.28 -15.73
CA ALA A 94 -19.35 -1.28 -15.98
C ALA A 94 -18.07 -0.97 -15.19
N ARG A 95 -17.68 0.31 -15.04
CA ARG A 95 -16.52 0.71 -14.23
C ARG A 95 -16.70 0.40 -12.75
N GLU A 96 -17.91 0.57 -12.22
CA GLU A 96 -18.19 0.27 -10.81
C GLU A 96 -18.00 -1.22 -10.49
N THR A 97 -18.36 -2.11 -11.42
CA THR A 97 -18.15 -3.57 -11.23
C THR A 97 -16.68 -3.98 -11.16
N LEU A 98 -15.77 -3.11 -11.61
CA LEU A 98 -14.31 -3.35 -11.58
C LEU A 98 -13.67 -2.91 -10.26
N LEU A 99 -14.40 -2.20 -9.41
CA LEU A 99 -13.87 -1.75 -8.13
C LEU A 99 -13.66 -2.95 -7.19
N LEU A 100 -12.44 -3.09 -6.70
CA LEU A 100 -12.14 -4.04 -5.63
C LEU A 100 -12.80 -3.58 -4.32
N PRO A 101 -13.02 -4.51 -3.36
CA PRO A 101 -13.49 -4.16 -2.03
C PRO A 101 -12.66 -3.05 -1.40
N VAL A 102 -13.30 -2.17 -0.62
CA VAL A 102 -12.64 -0.99 -0.01
C VAL A 102 -11.43 -1.35 0.86
N ASP A 103 -11.40 -2.57 1.41
CA ASP A 103 -10.34 -3.10 2.24
C ASP A 103 -9.35 -3.99 1.48
N ALA A 104 -9.39 -4.07 0.15
CA ALA A 104 -8.54 -4.97 -0.65
C ALA A 104 -7.05 -4.80 -0.36
N LEU A 105 -6.57 -3.56 -0.15
CA LEU A 105 -5.18 -3.27 0.22
C LEU A 105 -4.80 -3.64 1.66
N LEU A 106 -5.79 -4.04 2.46
CA LEU A 106 -5.66 -4.46 3.85
C LEU A 106 -5.79 -5.97 4.00
N ALA A 107 -5.90 -6.73 2.90
CA ALA A 107 -6.12 -8.18 2.91
C ALA A 107 -5.06 -8.95 3.71
N VAL A 108 -3.83 -8.44 3.76
CA VAL A 108 -2.72 -8.97 4.58
C VAL A 108 -2.99 -8.92 6.09
N LEU A 109 -3.89 -8.06 6.54
CA LEU A 109 -4.28 -7.97 7.95
C LEU A 109 -5.32 -9.05 8.26
N PRO A 110 -5.23 -9.69 9.44
CA PRO A 110 -6.22 -10.67 9.86
C PRO A 110 -7.63 -10.07 9.94
N ARG A 111 -8.62 -10.91 9.64
CA ARG A 111 -10.05 -10.59 9.72
C ARG A 111 -10.60 -11.00 11.09
N LEU A 112 -11.44 -10.14 11.66
CA LEU A 112 -12.24 -10.40 12.85
C LEU A 112 -13.70 -10.02 12.58
N ASP A 113 -14.58 -10.99 12.78
CA ASP A 113 -16.02 -10.82 12.68
C ASP A 113 -16.63 -10.53 14.04
N LEU A 114 -17.41 -9.47 14.11
CA LEU A 114 -18.16 -9.09 15.30
C LEU A 114 -19.63 -9.50 15.14
N ASP A 115 -20.24 -9.93 16.24
CA ASP A 115 -21.70 -10.03 16.31
C ASP A 115 -22.36 -8.64 16.21
N GLU A 116 -23.67 -8.62 16.13
CA GLU A 116 -24.43 -7.40 15.87
C GLU A 116 -24.29 -6.34 16.99
N ASP A 117 -24.30 -6.75 18.27
CA ASP A 117 -24.14 -5.85 19.42
C ASP A 117 -22.73 -5.25 19.44
N ALA A 118 -21.71 -6.10 19.32
CA ALA A 118 -20.33 -5.66 19.29
C ALA A 118 -20.06 -4.76 18.07
N ALA A 119 -20.57 -5.10 16.89
CA ALA A 119 -20.42 -4.27 15.69
C ALA A 119 -21.08 -2.89 15.84
N LEU A 120 -22.24 -2.79 16.50
CA LEU A 120 -22.90 -1.51 16.78
C LEU A 120 -22.05 -0.66 17.73
N ARG A 121 -21.62 -1.23 18.85
CA ARG A 121 -20.79 -0.53 19.85
C ARG A 121 -19.44 -0.12 19.29
N PHE A 122 -18.82 -0.96 18.47
CA PHE A 122 -17.57 -0.66 17.79
C PHE A 122 -17.69 0.52 16.82
N ARG A 123 -18.80 0.61 16.08
CA ARG A 123 -19.10 1.76 15.21
C ARG A 123 -19.26 3.07 15.99
N HIS A 124 -19.70 2.99 17.25
CA HIS A 124 -19.75 4.12 18.17
C HIS A 124 -18.42 4.41 18.89
N GLY A 125 -17.32 3.80 18.46
CA GLY A 125 -15.99 4.08 19.02
C GLY A 125 -15.66 3.30 20.29
N GLN A 126 -16.53 2.37 20.73
CA GLN A 126 -16.28 1.60 21.94
C GLN A 126 -15.34 0.42 21.66
N SER A 127 -14.40 0.18 22.58
CA SER A 127 -13.67 -1.09 22.59
C SER A 127 -14.63 -2.21 22.94
N VAL A 128 -14.59 -3.33 22.22
CA VAL A 128 -15.47 -4.48 22.44
C VAL A 128 -14.67 -5.74 22.79
N PRO A 129 -15.22 -6.66 23.60
CA PRO A 129 -14.63 -7.97 23.76
C PRO A 129 -14.55 -8.67 22.41
N ALA A 130 -13.42 -9.26 22.10
CA ALA A 130 -13.26 -10.05 20.89
C ALA A 130 -12.44 -11.28 21.28
N GLY A 131 -13.15 -12.37 21.56
CA GLY A 131 -12.67 -13.54 22.30
C GLY A 131 -11.18 -13.87 22.11
N ARG A 132 -10.85 -14.78 21.19
CA ARG A 132 -9.46 -15.02 20.79
C ARG A 132 -9.16 -14.21 19.54
N ASN A 133 -8.49 -13.07 19.72
CA ASN A 133 -8.10 -12.23 18.60
C ASN A 133 -7.05 -12.92 17.71
N PRO A 134 -7.17 -12.82 16.37
CA PRO A 134 -6.08 -13.17 15.49
C PRO A 134 -4.84 -12.35 15.83
N VAL A 135 -3.66 -12.95 15.68
CA VAL A 135 -2.40 -12.28 15.96
C VAL A 135 -1.90 -11.60 14.68
N SER A 136 -1.57 -10.31 14.78
CA SER A 136 -0.77 -9.59 13.80
C SER A 136 0.37 -8.86 14.50
N ASP A 137 1.50 -8.69 13.82
CA ASP A 137 2.73 -8.14 14.40
C ASP A 137 2.55 -6.75 15.01
N ASP A 138 1.65 -5.94 14.44
CA ASP A 138 1.30 -4.62 14.94
C ASP A 138 -0.09 -4.53 15.59
N GLY A 139 -0.73 -5.67 15.80
CA GLY A 139 -2.06 -5.81 16.41
C GLY A 139 -3.22 -5.27 15.57
N ARG A 140 -3.00 -4.79 14.33
CA ARG A 140 -4.09 -4.31 13.47
C ARG A 140 -4.90 -5.46 12.88
N LEU A 141 -6.21 -5.24 12.80
CA LEU A 141 -7.21 -6.18 12.32
C LEU A 141 -8.19 -5.48 11.38
N ARG A 142 -8.70 -6.21 10.40
CA ARG A 142 -9.89 -5.83 9.63
C ARG A 142 -11.13 -6.31 10.36
N ILE A 143 -12.07 -5.39 10.60
CA ILE A 143 -13.27 -5.64 11.40
C ILE A 143 -14.47 -5.71 10.49
N TYR A 144 -15.25 -6.77 10.65
CA TYR A 144 -16.46 -7.04 9.88
C TYR A 144 -17.65 -7.21 10.81
N GLY A 145 -18.83 -6.88 10.30
CA GLY A 145 -20.11 -7.21 10.95
C GLY A 145 -20.89 -8.23 10.13
N ALA A 146 -22.18 -8.32 10.40
CA ALA A 146 -23.09 -9.19 9.67
C ALA A 146 -23.03 -8.97 8.15
N GLY A 147 -23.14 -10.08 7.40
CA GLY A 147 -23.20 -10.07 5.93
C GLY A 147 -21.91 -9.64 5.23
N ASP A 148 -20.74 -10.02 5.76
CA ASP A 148 -19.42 -9.68 5.20
C ASP A 148 -19.17 -8.16 5.09
N ARG A 149 -19.91 -7.34 5.83
CA ARG A 149 -19.77 -5.88 5.77
C ARG A 149 -18.51 -5.43 6.51
N PHE A 150 -17.53 -4.94 5.77
CA PHE A 150 -16.36 -4.29 6.34
C PHE A 150 -16.75 -3.02 7.11
N ILE A 151 -16.36 -2.95 8.38
CA ILE A 151 -16.65 -1.82 9.28
C ILE A 151 -15.45 -0.86 9.33
N GLY A 152 -14.23 -1.41 9.33
CA GLY A 152 -13.01 -0.63 9.44
C GLY A 152 -11.84 -1.40 10.03
N LEU A 153 -10.84 -0.66 10.51
CA LEU A 153 -9.67 -1.18 11.19
C LEU A 153 -9.83 -1.12 12.71
N GLY A 154 -9.44 -2.22 13.36
CA GLY A 154 -9.30 -2.32 14.80
C GLY A 154 -7.86 -2.61 15.22
N ARG A 155 -7.60 -2.51 16.52
CA ARG A 155 -6.35 -2.93 17.16
C ARG A 155 -6.65 -3.86 18.32
N ALA A 156 -6.04 -5.03 18.34
CA ALA A 156 -6.09 -5.94 19.47
C ALA A 156 -5.38 -5.32 20.68
N GLY A 157 -6.07 -5.31 21.83
CA GLY A 157 -5.54 -4.97 23.14
C GLY A 157 -5.05 -6.23 23.88
N ALA A 158 -4.16 -6.01 24.85
CA ALA A 158 -3.64 -7.09 25.70
C ALA A 158 -4.71 -7.70 26.64
N ASP A 159 -5.84 -7.01 26.80
CA ASP A 159 -6.99 -7.39 27.63
C ASP A 159 -8.04 -8.24 26.89
N GLY A 160 -7.71 -8.72 25.67
CA GLY A 160 -8.64 -9.49 24.84
C GLY A 160 -9.75 -8.64 24.21
N ARG A 161 -9.64 -7.31 24.27
CA ARG A 161 -10.55 -6.39 23.59
C ARG A 161 -9.97 -5.92 22.27
N VAL A 162 -10.83 -5.40 21.41
CA VAL A 162 -10.41 -4.72 20.18
C VAL A 162 -10.93 -3.30 20.20
N MET A 163 -10.04 -2.34 19.97
CA MET A 163 -10.34 -0.91 19.92
C MET A 163 -10.44 -0.43 18.46
N PRO A 164 -11.35 0.49 18.13
CA PRO A 164 -11.43 1.07 16.80
C PRO A 164 -10.25 1.99 16.51
N LEU A 165 -9.68 1.86 15.30
CA LEU A 165 -8.62 2.74 14.80
C LEU A 165 -9.13 3.68 13.71
N ARG A 166 -9.81 3.12 12.70
CA ARG A 166 -10.31 3.88 11.56
C ARG A 166 -11.54 3.17 11.00
N LEU A 167 -12.67 3.86 11.00
CA LEU A 167 -13.95 3.29 10.55
C LEU A 167 -14.33 3.86 9.19
N ILE A 168 -15.10 3.08 8.42
CA ILE A 168 -15.77 3.57 7.22
C ILE A 168 -16.90 4.52 7.65
N GLY A 169 -17.11 5.59 6.90
CA GLY A 169 -18.23 6.50 7.13
C GLY A 169 -19.56 5.78 6.91
N THR A 170 -20.47 5.87 7.88
CA THR A 170 -21.82 5.27 7.80
C THR A 170 -22.83 6.19 7.12
N SER A 171 -22.40 7.34 6.61
CA SER A 171 -23.25 8.37 5.99
C SER A 171 -23.49 8.10 4.51
N PHE A 172 -24.14 6.99 4.18
CA PHE A 172 -24.67 6.75 2.82
C PHE A 172 -26.15 6.33 2.80
N ASP A 173 -26.78 6.23 3.97
CA ASP A 173 -28.24 6.03 4.09
C ASP A 173 -28.89 7.36 4.49
N ASN A 174 -29.16 8.24 3.52
CA ASN A 174 -30.14 9.32 3.64
C ASN A 174 -30.68 9.74 2.27
#